data_AF-A0A1Y2CH89-F1
#
_entry.id   AF-A0A1Y2CH89-F1
#
_cell.length_a   1.000
_cell.length_b   1.000
_cell.length_c   1.000
_cell.angle_alpha   90.00
_cell.angle_beta   90.00
_cell.angle_gamma   90.00
#
_symmetry.space_group_name_H-M   'P 1'
#
loop_
_entity.id
_entity.type
_entity.pdbx_description
1 polymer ?
#
loop_
_entity_poly.entity_id
_entity_poly.type
_entity_poly.pdbx_seq_one_letter_code
_entity_poly.pdbx_strand_id
1 'polypeptide(L)'
;MDKGLPTELLQEIFSYIPLSKVFQYTRLCKRIHSCLNSSDFARISLQRTTLPRRMNSVCETAEDKLWLYWPRECQKVYAIDILAPLDSLDWNGGSIMSGKPMPPSIGLLIQLKELRMAQNCLFGPIPDELWELAQLLTLDLSFNRLNCTISNEIQNLMH
;
A
#
# COMPACT_ATOMS: atom_id res chain seq x y z
N MET A 1 -40.08 9.93 -0.71
CA MET A 1 -39.10 8.85 -1.00
C MET A 1 -37.86 9.20 -0.22
N ASP A 2 -37.59 8.47 0.86
CA ASP A 2 -36.44 8.73 1.72
C ASP A 2 -35.18 8.31 0.97
N LYS A 3 -34.59 9.26 0.23
CA LYS A 3 -33.29 9.07 -0.41
C LYS A 3 -32.27 9.19 0.71
N GLY A 4 -32.00 8.07 1.39
CA GLY A 4 -30.97 8.01 2.41
C GLY A 4 -29.66 8.63 1.91
N LEU A 5 -28.86 9.16 2.83
CA LEU A 5 -27.62 9.93 2.56
C LEU A 5 -26.83 9.39 1.36
N PRO A 6 -26.52 10.17 0.30
CA PRO A 6 -25.74 9.75 -0.87
C PRO A 6 -24.39 9.10 -0.53
N THR A 7 -23.91 8.24 -1.43
CA THR A 7 -22.64 7.50 -1.23
C THR A 7 -21.44 8.44 -1.19
N GLU A 8 -21.48 9.50 -1.98
CA GLU A 8 -20.43 10.53 -2.08
C GLU A 8 -20.29 11.26 -0.73
N LEU A 9 -21.42 11.56 -0.07
CA LEU A 9 -21.42 12.16 1.26
C LEU A 9 -20.97 11.18 2.34
N LEU A 10 -21.29 9.89 2.20
CA LEU A 10 -20.73 8.87 3.09
C LEU A 10 -19.21 8.80 2.96
N GLN A 11 -18.68 8.77 1.73
CA GLN A 11 -17.24 8.76 1.47
C GLN A 11 -16.58 9.98 2.11
N GLU A 12 -17.15 11.16 1.87
CA GLU A 12 -16.67 12.42 2.42
C GLU A 12 -16.66 12.41 3.96
N ILE A 13 -17.76 12.02 4.61
CA ILE A 13 -17.86 11.95 6.08
C ILE A 13 -16.82 11.00 6.66
N PHE A 14 -16.72 9.78 6.10
CA PHE A 14 -15.79 8.79 6.60
C PHE A 14 -14.32 9.15 6.32
N SER A 15 -14.06 9.99 5.30
CA SER A 15 -12.69 10.39 4.96
C SER A 15 -12.02 11.30 6.00
N TYR A 16 -12.79 11.88 6.92
CA TYR A 16 -12.26 12.60 8.09
C TYR A 16 -11.79 11.66 9.21
N ILE A 17 -12.10 10.36 9.13
CA ILE A 17 -11.65 9.36 10.10
C ILE A 17 -10.32 8.78 9.60
N PRO A 18 -9.27 8.71 10.44
CA PRO A 18 -7.99 8.12 10.05
C PRO A 18 -8.16 6.70 9.47
N LEU A 19 -7.40 6.38 8.42
CA LEU A 19 -7.42 5.05 7.78
C LEU A 19 -7.19 3.91 8.78
N SER A 20 -6.42 4.15 9.85
CA SER A 20 -6.21 3.18 10.93
C SER A 20 -7.47 2.84 11.75
N LYS A 21 -8.48 3.71 11.74
CA LYS A 21 -9.72 3.58 12.52
C LYS A 21 -10.95 3.34 11.64
N VAL A 22 -10.99 3.91 10.43
CA VAL A 22 -12.22 3.96 9.64
C VAL A 22 -12.75 2.57 9.22
N PHE A 23 -11.87 1.59 9.04
CA PHE A 23 -12.30 0.28 8.53
C PHE A 23 -13.01 -0.60 9.55
N GLN A 24 -13.00 -0.25 10.85
CA GLN A 24 -13.86 -0.93 11.81
C GLN A 24 -15.35 -0.77 11.47
N TYR A 25 -15.71 0.32 10.77
CA TYR A 25 -17.07 0.61 10.34
C TYR A 25 -17.53 -0.21 9.13
N THR A 26 -16.64 -0.95 8.47
CA THR A 26 -17.01 -1.86 7.36
C THR A 26 -17.96 -2.97 7.79
N ARG A 27 -18.08 -3.24 9.10
CA ARG A 27 -18.98 -4.24 9.67
C ARG A 27 -20.40 -3.73 9.90
N LEU A 28 -20.65 -2.42 9.77
CA LEU A 28 -21.96 -1.83 10.07
C LEU A 28 -23.05 -2.28 9.10
N CYS A 29 -22.79 -2.22 7.80
CA CYS A 29 -23.71 -2.70 6.77
C CYS A 29 -23.01 -2.87 5.42
N LYS A 30 -23.63 -3.60 4.48
CA LYS A 30 -23.11 -3.82 3.12
C LYS A 30 -22.81 -2.53 2.38
N ARG A 31 -23.63 -1.49 2.60
CA ARG A 31 -23.47 -0.18 1.96
C ARG A 31 -22.19 0.52 2.43
N ILE A 32 -21.95 0.58 3.73
CA ILE A 32 -20.73 1.17 4.31
C ILE A 32 -19.52 0.31 3.95
N HIS A 33 -19.65 -1.02 3.97
CA HIS A 33 -18.59 -1.92 3.50
C HIS A 33 -18.15 -1.59 2.06
N SER A 34 -19.11 -1.51 1.13
CA SER A 34 -18.81 -1.19 -0.27
C SER A 34 -18.26 0.23 -0.44
N CYS A 35 -18.79 1.20 0.32
CA CYS A 35 -18.33 2.57 0.33
C CYS A 35 -16.85 2.68 0.75
N LEU A 36 -16.50 2.10 1.90
CA LEU A 36 -15.15 2.19 2.46
C LEU A 36 -14.12 1.37 1.66
N ASN A 37 -14.55 0.33 0.95
CA ASN A 37 -13.69 -0.46 0.06
C ASN A 37 -13.75 0.03 -1.41
N SER A 38 -14.14 1.28 -1.65
CA SER A 38 -14.14 1.87 -3.00
C SER A 38 -12.85 2.64 -3.27
N SER A 39 -12.42 2.67 -4.54
CA SER A 39 -11.27 3.46 -4.96
C SER A 39 -11.51 4.96 -4.76
N ASP A 40 -12.75 5.43 -4.89
CA ASP A 40 -13.11 6.84 -4.64
C ASP A 40 -12.90 7.21 -3.17
N PHE A 41 -13.36 6.38 -2.25
CA PHE A 41 -13.09 6.58 -0.82
C PHE A 41 -11.59 6.59 -0.52
N ALA A 42 -10.85 5.65 -1.10
CA ALA A 42 -9.41 5.56 -0.93
C ALA A 42 -8.72 6.86 -1.40
N ARG A 43 -9.07 7.37 -2.59
CA ARG A 43 -8.52 8.62 -3.12
C ARG A 43 -8.83 9.82 -2.21
N ILE A 44 -10.09 9.99 -1.82
CA ILE A 44 -10.51 11.11 -0.95
C ILE A 44 -9.77 11.03 0.39
N SER A 45 -9.70 9.84 0.99
CA SER A 45 -9.04 9.65 2.29
C SER A 45 -7.54 9.89 2.21
N LEU A 46 -6.88 9.41 1.15
CA LEU A 46 -5.44 9.60 0.94
C LEU A 46 -5.09 11.07 0.65
N GLN A 47 -5.96 11.81 -0.03
CA GLN A 47 -5.79 13.26 -0.22
C GLN A 47 -5.85 14.06 1.09
N ARG A 48 -6.53 13.53 2.11
CA ARG A 48 -6.72 14.18 3.41
C ARG A 48 -5.65 13.82 4.43
N THR A 49 -5.10 12.60 4.35
CA THR A 49 -3.85 12.29 5.04
C THR A 49 -2.76 13.19 4.45
N THR A 50 -2.00 13.87 5.29
CA THR A 50 -0.95 14.81 4.90
C THR A 50 0.24 14.08 4.25
N LEU A 51 0.01 13.50 3.07
CA LEU A 51 1.03 12.86 2.28
C LEU A 51 1.96 13.94 1.69
N PRO A 52 3.28 13.76 1.75
CA PRO A 52 4.22 14.73 1.21
C PRO A 52 4.00 14.86 -0.31
N ARG A 53 3.60 16.05 -0.75
CA ARG A 53 3.53 16.37 -2.17
C ARG A 53 4.95 16.46 -2.73
N ARG A 54 5.36 15.41 -3.43
CA ARG A 54 6.51 15.32 -4.36
C ARG A 54 7.83 15.91 -3.84
N MET A 55 8.74 15.04 -3.39
CA MET A 55 10.17 15.27 -3.56
C MET A 55 10.82 13.98 -4.07
N ASN A 56 11.60 14.13 -5.15
CA ASN A 56 12.20 13.08 -5.97
C ASN A 56 13.31 12.28 -5.25
N SER A 57 13.07 11.70 -4.07
CA SER A 57 13.91 10.59 -3.59
C SER A 57 13.54 10.03 -2.21
N VAL A 58 12.59 10.56 -1.44
CA VAL A 58 12.46 10.09 -0.05
C VAL A 58 11.00 10.10 0.43
N CYS A 59 10.32 8.94 0.31
CA CYS A 59 9.10 8.65 1.07
C CYS A 59 9.49 8.16 2.47
N GLU A 60 9.91 9.08 3.34
CA GLU A 60 10.24 8.80 4.75
C GLU A 60 9.19 9.30 5.74
N THR A 61 7.96 9.62 5.31
CA THR A 61 6.96 9.99 6.33
C THR A 61 6.50 8.75 7.09
N ALA A 62 6.22 8.92 8.39
CA ALA A 62 5.66 7.85 9.22
C ALA A 62 4.34 7.29 8.67
N GLU A 63 3.64 8.07 7.82
CA GLU A 63 2.41 7.69 7.15
C GLU A 63 2.64 6.79 5.94
N ASP A 64 3.72 6.98 5.16
CA ASP A 64 4.07 6.12 4.02
C ASP A 64 4.29 4.66 4.47
N LYS A 65 4.83 4.49 5.68
CA LYS A 65 5.06 3.19 6.32
C LYS A 65 3.78 2.51 6.79
N LEU A 66 2.63 3.22 6.82
CA LEU A 66 1.31 2.63 7.09
C LEU A 66 0.69 1.94 5.88
N TRP A 67 1.29 2.06 4.68
CA TRP A 67 0.79 1.43 3.47
C TRP A 67 0.49 -0.07 3.65
N LEU A 68 1.37 -0.81 4.32
CA LEU A 68 1.16 -2.25 4.61
C LEU A 68 -0.04 -2.53 5.55
N TYR A 69 -0.52 -1.54 6.28
CA TYR A 69 -1.67 -1.66 7.19
C TYR A 69 -2.97 -1.17 6.57
N TRP A 70 -2.90 -0.42 5.49
CA TRP A 70 -4.10 0.04 4.81
C TRP A 70 -4.82 -1.13 4.11
N PRO A 71 -6.13 -1.03 3.89
CA PRO A 71 -6.85 -2.02 3.13
C PRO A 71 -6.41 -2.07 1.67
N ARG A 72 -6.73 -3.19 1.03
CA ARG A 72 -6.31 -3.51 -0.34
C ARG A 72 -6.54 -2.38 -1.33
N GLU A 73 -7.69 -1.72 -1.30
CA GLU A 73 -7.98 -0.64 -2.25
C GLU A 73 -7.20 0.64 -1.96
N CYS A 74 -6.99 0.99 -0.69
CA CYS A 74 -6.09 2.08 -0.32
C CYS A 74 -4.64 1.76 -0.70
N GLN A 75 -4.21 0.50 -0.54
CA GLN A 75 -2.88 0.05 -0.97
C GLN A 75 -2.70 0.23 -2.47
N LYS A 76 -3.66 -0.23 -3.28
CA LYS A 76 -3.62 -0.08 -4.74
C LYS A 76 -3.62 1.38 -5.17
N VAL A 77 -4.53 2.20 -4.65
CA VAL A 77 -4.62 3.62 -5.02
C VAL A 77 -3.34 4.34 -4.66
N TYR A 78 -2.77 4.09 -3.48
CA TYR A 78 -1.50 4.68 -3.08
C TYR A 78 -0.34 4.23 -3.98
N ALA A 79 -0.31 2.94 -4.34
CA ALA A 79 0.68 2.41 -5.26
C ALA A 79 0.63 3.14 -6.60
N ILE A 80 -0.56 3.30 -7.18
CA ILE A 80 -0.76 3.93 -8.50
C ILE A 80 -0.50 5.42 -8.46
N ASP A 81 -1.11 6.12 -7.51
CA ASP A 81 -1.18 7.59 -7.53
C ASP A 81 0.08 8.23 -6.94
N ILE A 82 0.80 7.52 -6.05
CA ILE A 82 1.93 8.08 -5.28
C ILE A 82 3.26 7.37 -5.57
N LEU A 83 3.28 6.03 -5.51
CA LEU A 83 4.54 5.27 -5.57
C LEU A 83 4.98 4.87 -6.98
N ALA A 84 4.04 4.65 -7.91
CA ALA A 84 4.31 4.19 -9.27
C ALA A 84 5.30 5.06 -10.07
N PRO A 85 5.39 6.40 -9.89
CA PRO A 85 6.38 7.20 -10.59
C PRO A 85 7.80 7.15 -9.97
N LEU A 86 7.99 6.48 -8.83
CA LEU A 86 9.29 6.41 -8.15
C LEU A 86 10.19 5.36 -8.80
N ASP A 87 11.49 5.66 -8.87
CA ASP A 87 12.54 4.74 -9.30
C ASP A 87 13.31 4.11 -8.12
N SER A 88 13.23 4.70 -6.93
CA SER A 88 13.80 4.16 -5.70
C SER A 88 12.85 4.31 -4.52
N LEU A 89 12.76 3.23 -3.72
CA LEU A 89 11.99 3.16 -2.48
C LEU A 89 12.86 2.57 -1.38
N ASP A 90 13.30 3.40 -0.44
CA ASP A 90 14.03 2.97 0.76
C ASP A 90 13.19 3.13 2.01
N TRP A 91 12.74 2.00 2.54
CA TRP A 91 11.96 1.87 3.77
C TRP A 91 12.67 1.00 4.82
N ASN A 92 14.00 0.97 4.81
CA ASN A 92 14.77 0.23 5.80
C ASN A 92 14.48 0.71 7.24
N GLY A 93 14.56 -0.22 8.21
CA GLY A 93 14.62 0.12 9.64
C GLY A 93 13.37 0.77 10.22
N GLY A 94 12.21 0.61 9.58
CA GLY A 94 10.93 1.12 10.06
C GLY A 94 10.22 0.09 10.94
N SER A 95 10.40 0.15 12.26
CA SER A 95 9.68 -0.71 13.22
C SER A 95 8.13 -0.68 13.08
N ILE A 96 7.60 0.30 12.33
CA ILE A 96 6.17 0.48 12.06
C ILE A 96 5.62 -0.61 11.14
N MET A 97 6.44 -1.29 10.32
CA MET A 97 6.00 -2.28 9.31
C MET A 97 5.91 -3.72 9.83
N SER A 98 6.05 -3.90 11.15
CA SER A 98 6.13 -5.20 11.79
C SER A 98 4.82 -5.99 11.76
N GLY A 99 4.90 -7.26 11.34
CA GLY A 99 3.73 -8.11 11.41
C GLY A 99 2.72 -7.86 10.28
N LYS A 100 3.17 -7.58 9.05
CA LYS A 100 2.35 -7.65 7.83
C LYS A 100 3.08 -8.33 6.67
N PRO A 101 2.35 -9.02 5.77
CA PRO A 101 2.91 -9.45 4.49
C PRO A 101 3.02 -8.28 3.51
N MET A 102 3.91 -8.43 2.53
CA MET A 102 4.00 -7.50 1.41
C MET A 102 2.72 -7.59 0.56
N PRO A 103 2.10 -6.45 0.17
CA PRO A 103 0.89 -6.46 -0.62
C PRO A 103 1.21 -6.74 -2.10
N PRO A 104 0.32 -7.47 -2.82
CA PRO A 104 0.39 -7.62 -4.27
C PRO A 104 0.53 -6.33 -5.07
N SER A 105 0.04 -5.20 -4.52
CA SER A 105 0.16 -3.89 -5.16
C SER A 105 1.59 -3.40 -5.35
N ILE A 106 2.60 -4.10 -4.80
CA ILE A 106 4.01 -3.83 -5.11
C ILE A 106 4.34 -4.01 -6.59
N GLY A 107 3.66 -4.92 -7.30
CA GLY A 107 3.85 -5.12 -8.74
C GLY A 107 3.36 -3.96 -9.62
N LEU A 108 2.64 -2.99 -9.04
CA LEU A 108 2.23 -1.78 -9.75
C LEU A 108 3.38 -0.76 -9.89
N LEU A 109 4.49 -0.97 -9.19
CA LEU A 109 5.64 -0.05 -9.18
C LEU A 109 6.61 -0.35 -10.34
N ILE A 110 6.08 -0.41 -11.57
CA ILE A 110 6.79 -0.91 -12.75
C ILE A 110 8.03 -0.10 -13.18
N GLN A 111 8.21 1.11 -12.64
CA GLN A 111 9.39 1.96 -12.88
C GLN A 111 10.48 1.80 -11.81
N LEU A 112 10.20 1.00 -10.78
CA LEU A 112 11.08 0.88 -9.63
C LEU A 112 12.35 0.12 -9.99
N LYS A 113 13.50 0.72 -9.68
CA LYS A 113 14.84 0.16 -9.87
C LYS A 113 15.46 -0.28 -8.55
N GLU A 114 15.03 0.32 -7.45
CA GLU A 114 15.56 0.02 -6.13
C GLU A 114 14.42 -0.11 -5.11
N LEU A 115 14.36 -1.27 -4.45
CA LEU A 115 13.46 -1.56 -3.35
C LEU A 115 14.26 -2.02 -2.13
N ARG A 116 14.27 -1.22 -1.08
CA ARG A 116 14.86 -1.60 0.22
C ARG A 116 13.79 -1.60 1.30
N MET A 117 13.56 -2.75 1.91
CA MET A 117 12.60 -2.94 3.01
C MET A 117 13.21 -3.83 4.12
N ALA A 118 14.53 -3.75 4.31
CA ALA A 118 15.23 -4.51 5.31
C ALA A 118 14.85 -4.11 6.74
N GLN A 119 14.97 -5.06 7.67
CA GLN A 119 14.74 -4.85 9.11
C GLN A 119 13.31 -4.40 9.47
N ASN A 120 12.30 -4.86 8.74
CA ASN A 120 10.90 -4.46 8.96
C ASN A 120 10.01 -5.54 9.59
N CYS A 121 10.57 -6.69 9.97
CA CYS A 121 9.81 -7.83 10.51
C CYS A 121 8.61 -8.24 9.62
N LEU A 122 8.74 -8.10 8.29
CA LEU A 122 7.74 -8.58 7.33
C LEU A 122 7.62 -10.11 7.42
N PHE A 123 6.42 -10.67 7.23
CA PHE A 123 6.20 -12.12 7.27
C PHE A 123 5.39 -12.61 6.08
N GLY A 124 5.33 -13.93 5.89
CA GLY A 124 4.58 -14.54 4.80
C GLY A 124 5.41 -14.64 3.52
N PRO A 125 4.81 -15.09 2.41
CA PRO A 125 5.51 -15.22 1.14
C PRO A 125 5.80 -13.85 0.53
N ILE A 126 6.83 -13.81 -0.31
CA ILE A 126 7.03 -12.69 -1.24
C ILE A 126 5.94 -12.80 -2.32
N PRO A 127 5.16 -11.74 -2.59
CA PRO A 127 4.12 -11.76 -3.61
C PRO A 127 4.74 -11.94 -5.00
N ASP A 128 4.10 -12.74 -5.84
CA ASP A 128 4.62 -13.03 -7.19
C ASP A 128 4.66 -11.78 -8.06
N GLU A 129 3.79 -10.81 -7.78
CA GLU A 129 3.76 -9.51 -8.41
C GLU A 129 5.06 -8.71 -8.21
N LEU A 130 5.87 -9.02 -7.18
CA LEU A 130 7.20 -8.41 -7.04
C LEU A 130 8.12 -8.82 -8.19
N TRP A 131 7.99 -10.06 -8.67
CA TRP A 131 8.84 -10.58 -9.74
C TRP A 131 8.48 -10.00 -11.11
N GLU A 132 7.34 -9.32 -11.23
CA GLU A 132 6.93 -8.61 -12.45
C GLU A 132 7.63 -7.25 -12.62
N LEU A 133 8.40 -6.79 -11.62
CA LEU A 133 9.14 -5.53 -11.65
C LEU A 133 10.41 -5.64 -12.51
N ALA A 134 10.24 -5.69 -13.83
CA ALA A 134 11.33 -5.89 -14.80
C ALA A 134 12.45 -4.83 -14.78
N GLN A 135 12.21 -3.65 -14.17
CA GLN A 135 13.25 -2.62 -14.04
C GLN A 135 14.05 -2.73 -12.74
N LEU A 136 13.71 -3.67 -11.84
CA LEU A 136 14.28 -3.76 -10.51
C LEU A 136 15.74 -4.25 -10.57
N LEU A 137 16.67 -3.41 -10.12
CA LEU A 137 18.11 -3.66 -10.09
C LEU A 137 18.61 -4.00 -8.69
N THR A 138 17.98 -3.42 -7.67
CA THR A 138 18.34 -3.62 -6.26
C THR A 138 17.12 -4.05 -5.47
N LEU A 139 17.22 -5.22 -4.83
CA LEU A 139 16.21 -5.73 -3.90
C LEU A 139 16.86 -6.08 -2.57
N ASP A 140 16.51 -5.37 -1.50
CA ASP A 140 16.94 -5.70 -0.13
C ASP A 140 15.73 -5.97 0.76
N LEU A 141 15.49 -7.25 1.02
CA LEU A 141 14.48 -7.74 1.97
C LEU A 141 15.12 -8.38 3.21
N SER A 142 16.41 -8.12 3.47
CA SER A 142 17.16 -8.75 4.54
C SER A 142 16.60 -8.42 5.93
N PHE A 143 16.89 -9.27 6.92
CA PHE A 143 16.42 -9.09 8.30
C PHE A 143 14.89 -8.97 8.44
N ASN A 144 14.14 -9.67 7.59
CA ASN A 144 12.70 -9.90 7.73
C ASN A 144 12.40 -11.35 8.17
N ARG A 145 11.12 -11.65 8.43
CA ARG A 145 10.60 -12.99 8.80
C ARG A 145 9.81 -13.62 7.64
N LEU A 146 10.21 -13.33 6.41
CA LEU A 146 9.56 -13.83 5.20
C LEU A 146 9.70 -15.36 5.14
N ASN A 147 8.66 -16.03 4.66
CA ASN A 147 8.70 -17.46 4.46
C ASN A 147 9.47 -17.72 3.14
N CYS A 148 10.59 -18.44 3.21
CA CYS A 148 11.56 -18.56 2.12
C CYS A 148 11.11 -19.44 0.93
N THR A 149 9.82 -19.57 0.66
CA THR A 149 9.33 -20.09 -0.62
C THR A 149 9.51 -19.00 -1.68
N ILE A 150 10.66 -19.05 -2.35
CA ILE A 150 10.88 -18.30 -3.60
C ILE A 150 10.12 -19.06 -4.68
N SER A 151 9.19 -18.37 -5.35
CA SER A 151 8.41 -18.96 -6.43
C SER A 151 9.19 -18.96 -7.75
N ASN A 152 8.79 -19.80 -8.71
CA ASN A 152 9.46 -19.93 -10.00
C ASN A 152 9.38 -18.64 -10.84
N GLU A 153 8.43 -17.76 -10.52
CA GLU A 153 8.20 -16.45 -11.11
C GLU A 153 9.40 -15.51 -10.95
N ILE A 154 10.34 -15.79 -10.04
CA ILE A 154 11.60 -15.02 -9.90
C ILE A 154 12.39 -14.92 -11.22
N GLN A 155 12.19 -15.87 -12.15
CA GLN A 155 12.79 -15.82 -13.48
C GLN A 155 12.43 -14.57 -14.29
N ASN A 156 11.31 -13.92 -13.97
CA ASN A 156 10.87 -12.69 -14.61
C ASN A 156 11.81 -11.49 -14.34
N LEU A 157 12.67 -11.58 -13.29
CA LEU A 157 13.71 -10.59 -13.01
C LEU A 157 15.03 -10.83 -13.76
N MET A 158 15.17 -11.96 -14.48
CA MET A 158 16.41 -12.32 -15.18
C MET A 158 16.46 -11.85 -16.65
N HIS A 159 15.46 -11.11 -17.10
CA HIS A 159 15.31 -10.60 -18.46
C HIS A 159 15.45 -9.08 -18.51
#